data_AF-A0A8T0AJM5-F1
#
_entry.id   AF-A0A8T0AJM5-F1
#
_cell.length_a   1.000
_cell.length_b   1.000
_cell.length_c   1.000
_cell.angle_alpha   90.00
_cell.angle_beta   90.00
_cell.angle_gamma   90.00
#
_symmetry.space_group_name_H-M   'P 1'
#
loop_
_entity.id
_entity.type
_entity.pdbx_description
1 polymer ?
#
loop_
_entity_poly.entity_id
_entity_poly.type
_entity_poly.pdbx_seq_one_letter_code
_entity_poly.pdbx_strand_id
1 'polypeptide(L)'
;MADFGFSEHHQNEVINYMRFARSKRLLRLKTIDSCFQELKDSRLVEETFTVDEVSEMLDGLQVVVRGEVEMELINTAHTNVLLLRQLFSQAEKFYLKLQTDISELENRELLEQVAAFEKTDFKSGSKVNQESNKPKLAPLNEGGVSELLNKEIARLQEENDKLKARVRILESQAMNALDEKCEAERALTDLQKMQGDQQHAMQDKEISRLEDTVAAMQINFEKTLSTSSASQKELQNSLVSAKHELLRVQDQLALAEKELDKKFQQTAAYRNMKEILGKKNDQIKDLRKRLQRLKHSHLTGTEK
;
A
#
# COMPACT_ATOMS: atom_id res chain seq x y z
N MET A 1 -1.53 -23.20 58.83
CA MET A 1 -1.79 -24.33 57.92
C MET A 1 -0.44 -24.93 57.59
N ALA A 2 -0.30 -26.26 57.59
CA ALA A 2 0.91 -26.87 57.03
C ALA A 2 0.88 -26.57 55.52
N ASP A 3 1.89 -25.88 55.03
CA ASP A 3 2.00 -25.40 53.66
C ASP A 3 3.12 -26.20 52.99
N PHE A 4 2.84 -26.82 51.85
CA PHE A 4 3.84 -27.55 51.08
C PHE A 4 4.80 -26.60 50.32
N GLY A 5 4.63 -25.27 50.49
CA GLY A 5 5.38 -24.26 49.75
C GLY A 5 4.87 -24.11 48.32
N PHE A 6 3.63 -24.55 48.07
CA PHE A 6 3.00 -24.49 46.76
C PHE A 6 2.24 -23.16 46.57
N SER A 7 1.99 -22.82 45.31
CA SER A 7 1.00 -21.78 45.01
C SER A 7 -0.38 -22.22 45.49
N GLU A 8 -1.27 -21.26 45.80
CA GLU A 8 -2.64 -21.57 46.25
C GLU A 8 -3.38 -22.50 45.29
N HIS A 9 -3.19 -22.32 43.97
CA HIS A 9 -3.72 -23.20 42.95
C HIS A 9 -3.21 -24.65 43.10
N HIS A 10 -1.89 -24.84 43.19
CA HIS A 10 -1.30 -26.18 43.33
C HIS A 10 -1.63 -26.82 44.68
N GLN A 11 -1.72 -26.04 45.75
CA GLN A 11 -2.18 -26.49 47.05
C GLN A 11 -3.60 -27.08 46.96
N ASN A 12 -4.52 -26.37 46.27
CA ASN A 12 -5.89 -26.84 46.05
C ASN A 12 -5.95 -28.14 45.22
N GLU A 13 -5.14 -28.25 44.16
CA GLU A 13 -5.06 -29.47 43.35
C GLU A 13 -4.56 -30.67 44.15
N VAL A 14 -3.54 -30.48 45.01
CA VAL A 14 -3.04 -31.51 45.91
C VAL A 14 -4.12 -31.94 46.91
N ILE A 15 -4.86 -31.00 47.51
CA ILE A 15 -5.99 -31.28 48.41
C ILE A 15 -7.07 -32.11 47.69
N ASN A 16 -7.41 -31.77 46.46
CA ASN A 16 -8.40 -32.49 45.66
C ASN A 16 -7.97 -33.94 45.41
N TYR A 17 -6.69 -34.15 45.05
CA TYR A 17 -6.14 -35.49 44.89
C TYR A 17 -6.14 -36.28 46.21
N MET A 18 -5.75 -35.67 47.34
CA MET A 18 -5.82 -36.34 48.65
C MET A 18 -7.25 -36.77 49.02
N ARG A 19 -8.25 -35.93 48.74
CA ARG A 19 -9.68 -36.29 48.92
C ARG A 19 -10.09 -37.49 48.09
N PHE A 20 -9.70 -37.49 46.82
CA PHE A 20 -9.93 -38.61 45.92
C PHE A 20 -9.26 -39.90 46.45
N ALA A 21 -7.98 -39.86 46.80
CA ALA A 21 -7.22 -41.00 47.30
C ALA A 21 -7.81 -41.55 48.61
N ARG A 22 -8.23 -40.68 49.53
CA ARG A 22 -8.91 -41.07 50.76
C ARG A 22 -10.25 -41.76 50.50
N SER A 23 -11.06 -41.23 49.59
CA SER A 23 -12.36 -41.82 49.22
C SER A 23 -12.17 -43.22 48.64
N LYS A 24 -11.18 -43.40 47.76
CA LYS A 24 -10.81 -44.71 47.21
C LYS A 24 -10.37 -45.67 48.31
N ARG A 25 -9.45 -45.25 49.20
CA ARG A 25 -9.00 -46.06 50.34
C ARG A 25 -10.17 -46.54 51.20
N LEU A 26 -11.12 -45.66 51.54
CA LEU A 26 -12.30 -46.03 52.32
C LEU A 26 -13.21 -47.04 51.60
N LEU A 27 -13.40 -46.89 50.29
CA LEU A 27 -14.15 -47.86 49.50
C LEU A 27 -13.49 -49.23 49.52
N ARG A 28 -12.15 -49.28 49.42
CA ARG A 28 -11.39 -50.54 49.41
C ARG A 28 -11.39 -51.25 50.75
N LEU A 29 -11.30 -50.50 51.84
CA LEU A 29 -11.48 -51.08 53.18
C LEU A 29 -12.86 -51.73 53.31
N LYS A 30 -13.93 -51.09 52.80
CA LYS A 30 -15.27 -51.70 52.77
C LYS A 30 -15.33 -52.97 51.92
N THR A 31 -14.66 -52.99 50.77
CA THR A 31 -14.58 -54.20 49.92
C THR A 31 -13.91 -55.35 50.68
N ILE A 32 -12.81 -55.08 51.38
CA ILE A 32 -12.14 -56.07 52.22
C ILE A 32 -13.09 -56.54 53.32
N ASP A 33 -13.72 -55.63 54.07
CA ASP A 33 -14.69 -55.97 55.12
C ASP A 33 -15.83 -56.85 54.58
N SER A 34 -16.31 -56.57 53.36
CA SER A 34 -17.29 -57.39 52.67
C SER A 34 -16.81 -58.80 52.39
N CYS A 35 -15.55 -59.04 52.00
CA CYS A 35 -15.01 -60.39 51.83
C CYS A 35 -15.06 -61.21 53.14
N PHE A 36 -14.73 -60.58 54.27
CA PHE A 36 -14.82 -61.23 55.58
C PHE A 36 -16.28 -61.50 55.97
N GLN A 37 -17.18 -60.56 55.68
CA GLN A 37 -18.60 -60.73 55.98
C GLN A 37 -19.23 -61.82 55.11
N GLU A 38 -18.88 -61.89 53.83
CA GLU A 38 -19.32 -62.94 52.90
C GLU A 38 -18.86 -64.33 53.37
N LEU A 39 -17.63 -64.47 53.87
CA LEU A 39 -17.19 -65.75 54.46
C LEU A 39 -18.03 -66.12 55.68
N LYS A 40 -18.29 -65.16 56.58
CA LYS A 40 -19.10 -65.41 57.79
C LYS A 40 -20.51 -65.85 57.42
N ASP A 41 -21.12 -65.17 56.45
CA ASP A 41 -22.52 -65.41 56.08
C ASP A 41 -22.70 -66.68 55.23
N SER A 42 -21.67 -67.10 54.47
CA SER A 42 -21.76 -68.23 53.54
C SER A 42 -21.15 -69.54 54.04
N ARG A 43 -20.05 -69.47 54.80
CA ARG A 43 -19.28 -70.65 55.22
C ARG A 43 -19.24 -70.85 56.72
N LEU A 44 -19.32 -69.79 57.52
CA LEU A 44 -19.33 -69.87 58.99
C LEU A 44 -20.76 -69.99 59.57
N VAL A 45 -21.54 -70.94 59.05
CA VAL A 45 -22.97 -71.11 59.43
C VAL A 45 -23.22 -72.27 60.39
N GLU A 46 -22.26 -73.19 60.52
CA GLU A 46 -22.39 -74.39 61.35
C GLU A 46 -21.95 -74.13 62.80
N GLU A 47 -22.47 -74.90 63.76
CA GLU A 47 -22.13 -74.75 65.18
C GLU A 47 -20.76 -75.35 65.56
N THR A 48 -20.25 -76.30 64.77
CA THR A 48 -19.00 -77.00 65.02
C THR A 48 -18.18 -77.12 63.75
N PHE A 49 -16.88 -76.84 63.84
CA PHE A 49 -15.94 -77.00 62.73
C PHE A 49 -14.73 -77.81 63.16
N THR A 50 -14.19 -78.58 62.22
CA THR A 50 -12.87 -79.20 62.35
C THR A 50 -11.76 -78.19 62.07
N VAL A 51 -10.55 -78.49 62.54
CA VAL A 51 -9.38 -77.63 62.31
C VAL A 51 -9.07 -77.52 60.81
N ASP A 52 -9.24 -78.60 60.06
CA ASP A 52 -8.95 -78.64 58.63
C ASP A 52 -9.93 -77.74 57.84
N GLU A 53 -11.23 -77.78 58.17
CA GLU A 53 -12.24 -76.91 57.56
C GLU A 53 -11.98 -75.43 57.84
N VAL A 54 -11.65 -75.08 59.10
CA VAL A 54 -11.30 -73.70 59.45
C VAL A 54 -10.05 -73.25 58.71
N SER A 55 -9.05 -74.11 58.59
CA SER A 55 -7.81 -73.80 57.87
C SER A 55 -8.10 -73.55 56.39
N GLU A 56 -8.88 -74.41 55.74
CA GLU A 56 -9.26 -74.22 54.33
C GLU A 56 -10.06 -72.93 54.11
N MET A 57 -10.98 -72.58 55.03
CA MET A 57 -11.73 -71.33 54.98
C MET A 57 -10.82 -70.10 55.09
N LEU A 58 -9.84 -70.13 56.00
CA LEU A 58 -8.88 -69.05 56.17
C LEU A 58 -7.94 -68.91 54.97
N ASP A 59 -7.47 -70.02 54.42
CA ASP A 59 -6.61 -70.03 53.23
C ASP A 59 -7.36 -69.46 52.01
N GLY A 60 -8.63 -69.86 51.82
CA GLY A 60 -9.49 -69.31 50.79
C GLY A 60 -9.70 -67.81 50.92
N LEU A 61 -10.01 -67.34 52.14
CA LEU A 61 -10.16 -65.91 52.42
C LEU A 61 -8.86 -65.14 52.20
N GLN A 62 -7.72 -65.71 52.60
CA GLN A 62 -6.40 -65.10 52.38
C GLN A 62 -6.14 -64.88 50.89
N VAL A 63 -6.45 -65.86 50.03
CA VAL A 63 -6.29 -65.72 48.57
C VAL A 63 -7.14 -64.58 48.02
N VAL A 64 -8.42 -64.51 48.42
CA VAL A 64 -9.34 -63.47 47.96
C VAL A 64 -8.89 -62.08 48.42
N VAL A 65 -8.63 -61.91 49.73
CA VAL A 65 -8.20 -60.63 50.29
C VAL A 65 -6.85 -60.19 49.70
N ARG A 66 -5.91 -61.13 49.51
CA ARG A 66 -4.64 -60.83 48.85
C ARG A 66 -4.84 -60.33 47.42
N GLY A 67 -5.74 -60.96 46.67
CA GLY A 67 -6.09 -60.53 45.31
C GLY A 67 -6.67 -59.12 45.26
N GLU A 68 -7.61 -58.79 46.16
CA GLU A 68 -8.20 -57.45 46.27
C GLU A 68 -7.14 -56.39 46.62
N VAL A 69 -6.26 -56.68 47.59
CA VAL A 69 -5.18 -55.78 47.99
C VAL A 69 -4.18 -55.58 46.84
N GLU A 70 -3.74 -56.66 46.18
CA GLU A 70 -2.81 -56.59 45.06
C GLU A 70 -3.38 -55.77 43.89
N MET A 71 -4.64 -56.04 43.52
CA MET A 71 -5.31 -55.28 42.46
C MET A 71 -5.38 -53.78 42.80
N GLU A 72 -5.66 -53.42 44.05
CA GLU A 72 -5.71 -52.00 44.43
C GLU A 72 -4.33 -51.34 44.47
N LEU A 73 -3.28 -52.05 44.92
CA LEU A 73 -1.92 -51.52 44.89
C LEU A 73 -1.47 -51.24 43.45
N ILE A 74 -1.76 -52.15 42.51
CA ILE A 74 -1.53 -51.95 41.09
C ILE A 74 -2.32 -50.75 40.55
N ASN A 75 -3.61 -50.66 40.89
CA ASN A 75 -4.47 -49.57 40.47
C ASN A 75 -4.00 -48.21 41.02
N THR A 76 -3.48 -48.16 42.24
CA THR A 76 -2.88 -46.97 42.85
C THR A 76 -1.65 -46.52 42.06
N ALA A 77 -0.75 -47.45 41.70
CA ALA A 77 0.41 -47.15 40.88
C ALA A 77 0.00 -46.59 39.50
N HIS A 78 -0.95 -47.24 38.81
CA HIS A 78 -1.46 -46.76 37.53
C HIS A 78 -2.09 -45.36 37.63
N THR A 79 -2.90 -45.12 38.66
CA THR A 79 -3.53 -43.82 38.90
C THR A 79 -2.48 -42.73 39.11
N ASN A 80 -1.40 -43.02 39.84
CA ASN A 80 -0.31 -42.08 40.07
C ASN A 80 0.48 -41.78 38.79
N VAL A 81 0.72 -42.79 37.96
CA VAL A 81 1.35 -42.61 36.65
C VAL A 81 0.47 -41.74 35.73
N LEU A 82 -0.85 -41.90 35.78
CA LEU A 82 -1.77 -41.03 35.02
C LEU A 82 -1.71 -39.57 35.50
N LEU A 83 -1.65 -39.35 36.82
CA LEU A 83 -1.46 -38.01 37.38
C LEU A 83 -0.13 -37.39 36.91
N LEU A 84 0.98 -38.14 37.00
CA LEU A 84 2.29 -37.68 36.52
C LEU A 84 2.25 -37.35 35.02
N ARG A 85 1.61 -38.18 34.20
CA ARG A 85 1.42 -37.92 32.76
C ARG A 85 0.67 -36.60 32.53
N GLN A 86 -0.38 -36.32 33.30
CA GLN A 86 -1.13 -35.06 33.17
C GLN A 86 -0.29 -33.84 33.56
N LEU A 87 0.52 -33.95 34.62
CA LEU A 87 1.43 -32.89 35.06
C LEU A 87 2.54 -32.65 34.02
N PHE A 88 3.17 -33.70 33.50
CA PHE A 88 4.21 -33.59 32.47
C PHE A 88 3.66 -33.05 31.15
N SER A 89 2.46 -33.45 30.73
CA SER A 89 1.85 -32.89 29.52
C SER A 89 1.60 -31.38 29.64
N GLN A 90 1.28 -30.88 30.84
CA GLN A 90 1.17 -29.44 31.07
C GLN A 90 2.56 -28.78 31.05
N ALA A 91 3.53 -29.35 31.76
CA ALA A 91 4.90 -28.84 31.81
C ALA A 91 5.54 -28.73 30.42
N GLU A 92 5.37 -29.76 29.57
CA GLU A 92 5.89 -29.80 28.21
C GLU A 92 5.31 -28.69 27.32
N LYS A 93 4.00 -28.36 27.47
CA LYS A 93 3.38 -27.25 26.74
C LYS A 93 4.02 -25.89 27.07
N PHE A 94 4.59 -25.77 28.26
CA PHE A 94 5.31 -24.59 28.73
C PHE A 94 6.84 -24.77 28.64
N TYR A 95 7.33 -25.82 27.98
CA TYR A 95 8.75 -26.16 27.83
C TYR A 95 9.51 -26.29 29.16
N LEU A 96 8.81 -26.65 30.23
CA LEU A 96 9.39 -26.89 31.55
C LEU A 96 9.91 -28.34 31.65
N LYS A 97 11.15 -28.48 32.12
CA LYS A 97 11.74 -29.79 32.45
C LYS A 97 11.57 -30.05 33.92
N LEU A 98 10.59 -30.89 34.27
CA LEU A 98 10.38 -31.33 35.65
C LEU A 98 11.28 -32.53 35.95
N GLN A 99 11.85 -32.56 37.15
CA GLN A 99 12.62 -33.68 37.68
C GLN A 99 12.06 -34.05 39.05
N THR A 100 11.88 -35.34 39.29
CA THR A 100 11.43 -35.86 40.58
C THR A 100 12.56 -36.67 41.18
N ASP A 101 12.94 -36.35 42.41
CA ASP A 101 13.85 -37.20 43.18
C ASP A 101 13.05 -38.35 43.79
N ILE A 102 13.30 -39.56 43.30
CA ILE A 102 12.62 -40.78 43.77
C ILE A 102 13.02 -41.09 45.22
N SER A 103 14.22 -40.68 45.64
CA SER A 103 14.75 -40.95 46.98
C SER A 103 13.91 -40.27 48.08
N GLU A 104 13.30 -39.12 47.76
CA GLU A 104 12.44 -38.38 48.67
C GLU A 104 11.05 -39.02 48.87
N LEU A 105 10.63 -39.96 48.00
CA LEU A 105 9.33 -40.61 48.12
C LEU A 105 9.23 -41.54 49.34
N GLU A 106 10.37 -42.04 49.83
CA GLU A 106 10.47 -42.86 51.04
C GLU A 106 10.83 -42.04 52.28
N ASN A 107 10.96 -40.71 52.14
CA ASN A 107 11.29 -39.83 53.24
C ASN A 107 10.15 -39.82 54.27
N ARG A 108 10.39 -40.46 55.41
CA ARG A 108 9.42 -40.63 56.48
C ARG A 108 8.91 -39.30 57.05
N GLU A 109 9.77 -38.27 57.08
CA GLU A 109 9.38 -36.95 57.58
C GLU A 109 8.39 -36.29 56.62
N LEU A 110 8.67 -36.31 55.31
CA LEU A 110 7.76 -35.79 54.29
C LEU A 110 6.42 -36.54 54.27
N LEU A 111 6.46 -37.87 54.40
CA LEU A 111 5.24 -38.68 54.51
C LEU A 111 4.43 -38.35 55.76
N GLU A 112 5.08 -38.10 56.89
CA GLU A 112 4.41 -37.69 58.12
C GLU A 112 3.80 -36.29 58.01
N GLN A 113 4.46 -35.34 57.33
CA GLN A 113 3.91 -34.03 57.03
C GLN A 113 2.65 -34.13 56.15
N VAL A 114 2.68 -34.95 55.10
CA VAL A 114 1.51 -35.23 54.25
C VAL A 114 0.39 -35.87 55.06
N ALA A 115 0.71 -36.82 55.94
CA ALA A 115 -0.28 -37.47 56.80
C ALA A 115 -0.89 -36.50 57.84
N ALA A 116 -0.09 -35.59 58.40
CA ALA A 116 -0.56 -34.54 59.31
C ALA A 116 -1.49 -33.57 58.57
N PHE A 117 -1.13 -33.19 57.34
CA PHE A 117 -1.93 -32.33 56.48
C PHE A 117 -3.29 -32.97 56.14
N GLU A 118 -3.30 -34.25 55.77
CA GLU A 118 -4.54 -35.00 55.56
C GLU A 118 -5.42 -34.92 56.82
N LYS A 119 -4.86 -35.11 58.02
CA LYS A 119 -5.63 -35.04 59.27
C LYS A 119 -6.19 -33.64 59.57
N THR A 120 -5.49 -32.57 59.24
CA THR A 120 -5.92 -31.19 59.56
C THR A 120 -7.04 -30.69 58.66
N ASP A 121 -6.96 -30.93 57.35
CA ASP A 121 -7.94 -30.43 56.39
C ASP A 121 -9.32 -31.07 56.56
N PHE A 122 -9.37 -32.34 56.96
CA PHE A 122 -10.62 -33.04 57.19
C PHE A 122 -11.22 -32.84 58.58
N LYS A 123 -10.45 -32.33 59.56
CA LYS A 123 -11.00 -31.88 60.84
C LYS A 123 -11.67 -30.50 60.71
N SER A 124 -11.33 -29.72 59.69
CA SER A 124 -11.86 -28.37 59.48
C SER A 124 -13.29 -28.31 58.90
N GLY A 125 -13.92 -29.46 58.64
CA GLY A 125 -15.30 -29.54 58.13
C GLY A 125 -16.40 -29.03 59.08
N SER A 126 -16.05 -28.49 60.25
CA SER A 126 -17.03 -28.02 61.24
C SER A 126 -17.02 -26.50 61.51
N LYS A 127 -16.20 -25.68 60.84
CA LYS A 127 -16.23 -24.22 61.07
C LYS A 127 -16.09 -23.41 59.78
N VAL A 128 -17.26 -23.01 59.29
CA VAL A 128 -17.45 -21.81 58.47
C VAL A 128 -16.98 -20.59 59.28
N ASN A 129 -16.26 -19.68 58.61
CA ASN A 129 -15.86 -18.34 59.04
C ASN A 129 -14.89 -18.24 60.24
N GLN A 130 -13.61 -17.97 59.93
CA GLN A 130 -12.91 -16.91 60.64
C GLN A 130 -11.72 -16.41 59.81
N GLU A 131 -11.87 -15.19 59.28
CA GLU A 131 -10.74 -14.29 59.05
C GLU A 131 -9.92 -14.21 60.35
N SER A 132 -8.60 -14.35 60.27
CA SER A 132 -7.65 -13.45 60.94
C SER A 132 -6.20 -13.93 60.84
N ASN A 133 -5.37 -12.96 60.44
CA ASN A 133 -4.01 -12.71 60.92
C ASN A 133 -2.89 -13.67 60.51
N LYS A 134 -2.22 -13.26 59.43
CA LYS A 134 -0.79 -13.52 59.16
C LYS A 134 0.07 -13.21 60.39
N PRO A 135 0.94 -14.11 60.87
CA PRO A 135 2.12 -13.75 61.62
C PRO A 135 3.33 -13.61 60.68
N LYS A 136 4.15 -12.60 60.98
CA LYS A 136 5.37 -12.21 60.28
C LYS A 136 6.38 -13.36 60.22
N LEU A 137 7.03 -13.44 59.06
CA LEU A 137 8.14 -14.32 58.70
C LEU A 137 9.33 -14.17 59.67
N ALA A 138 9.83 -15.29 60.18
CA ALA A 138 11.17 -15.42 60.76
C ALA A 138 12.03 -16.26 59.79
N PRO A 139 13.30 -15.91 59.57
CA PRO A 139 14.12 -16.55 58.55
C PRO A 139 14.72 -17.86 59.11
N LEU A 140 14.31 -19.00 58.55
CA LEU A 140 15.04 -20.26 58.68
C LEU A 140 16.07 -20.37 57.54
N ASN A 141 17.34 -20.21 57.91
CA ASN A 141 18.53 -20.93 57.42
C ASN A 141 18.32 -21.68 56.07
N GLU A 142 18.53 -21.04 54.92
CA GLU A 142 19.81 -20.92 54.19
C GLU A 142 20.54 -22.27 54.00
N GLY A 143 20.24 -22.94 52.90
CA GLY A 143 20.90 -24.18 52.47
C GLY A 143 20.33 -24.63 51.14
N GLY A 144 19.28 -25.46 51.15
CA GLY A 144 18.71 -26.00 49.91
C GLY A 144 17.84 -25.01 49.12
N VAL A 145 16.86 -24.37 49.78
CA VAL A 145 15.90 -23.47 49.12
C VAL A 145 16.56 -22.17 48.70
N SER A 146 17.48 -21.63 49.51
CA SER A 146 18.26 -20.44 49.17
C SER A 146 19.25 -20.72 48.03
N GLU A 147 19.90 -21.90 47.97
CA GLU A 147 20.74 -22.26 46.81
C GLU A 147 19.94 -22.47 45.54
N LEU A 148 18.75 -23.09 45.60
CA LEU A 148 17.86 -23.25 44.45
C LEU A 148 17.33 -21.89 43.97
N LEU A 149 16.92 -21.01 44.89
CA LEU A 149 16.57 -19.63 44.57
C LEU A 149 17.76 -18.87 44.01
N ASN A 150 18.96 -19.01 44.56
CA ASN A 150 20.16 -18.34 44.05
C ASN A 150 20.54 -18.86 42.65
N LYS A 151 20.36 -20.15 42.38
CA LYS A 151 20.55 -20.72 41.03
C LYS A 151 19.51 -20.21 40.05
N GLU A 152 18.24 -20.12 40.45
CA GLU A 152 17.19 -19.57 39.58
C GLU A 152 17.36 -18.06 39.40
N ILE A 153 17.76 -17.33 40.43
CA ILE A 153 18.13 -15.91 40.36
C ILE A 153 19.31 -15.73 39.41
N ALA A 154 20.36 -16.55 39.50
CA ALA A 154 21.50 -16.50 38.60
C ALA A 154 21.09 -16.82 37.15
N ARG A 155 20.23 -17.83 36.94
CA ARG A 155 19.70 -18.16 35.61
C ARG A 155 18.86 -17.03 35.04
N LEU A 156 17.94 -16.47 35.83
CA LEU A 156 17.10 -15.35 35.45
C LEU A 156 17.91 -14.07 35.22
N GLN A 157 19.01 -13.86 35.96
CA GLN A 157 19.96 -12.78 35.73
C GLN A 157 20.71 -12.97 34.42
N GLU A 158 21.23 -14.17 34.14
CA GLU A 158 21.90 -14.49 32.88
C GLU A 158 20.94 -14.32 31.68
N GLU A 159 19.70 -14.76 31.83
CA GLU A 159 18.66 -14.58 30.81
C GLU A 159 18.28 -13.11 30.64
N ASN A 160 18.16 -12.35 31.73
CA ASN A 160 17.97 -10.90 31.68
C ASN A 160 19.13 -10.20 30.96
N ASP A 161 20.36 -10.60 31.24
CA ASP A 161 21.55 -9.99 30.64
C ASP A 161 21.64 -10.34 29.16
N LYS A 162 21.30 -11.57 28.76
CA LYS A 162 21.14 -11.95 27.34
C LYS A 162 20.04 -11.15 26.65
N LEU A 163 18.89 -10.97 27.30
CA LEU A 163 17.78 -10.18 26.75
C LEU A 163 18.16 -8.71 26.62
N LYS A 164 18.78 -8.11 27.65
CA LYS A 164 19.31 -6.74 27.60
C LYS A 164 20.37 -6.58 26.51
N ALA A 165 21.25 -7.56 26.34
CA ALA A 165 22.24 -7.54 25.26
C ALA A 165 21.57 -7.60 23.88
N ARG A 166 20.57 -8.47 23.67
CA ARG A 166 19.79 -8.51 22.42
C ARG A 166 19.04 -7.20 22.18
N VAL A 167 18.45 -6.61 23.20
CA VAL A 167 17.77 -5.31 23.10
C VAL A 167 18.77 -4.23 22.67
N ARG A 168 19.94 -4.12 23.31
CA ARG A 168 20.97 -3.16 22.89
C ARG A 168 21.45 -3.37 21.45
N ILE A 169 21.60 -4.62 21.02
CA ILE A 169 21.98 -4.93 19.63
C ILE A 169 20.87 -4.48 18.67
N LEU A 170 19.61 -4.80 18.96
CA LEU A 170 18.48 -4.40 18.14
C LEU A 170 18.28 -2.88 18.12
N GLU A 171 18.45 -2.21 19.25
CA GLU A 171 18.42 -0.74 19.33
C GLU A 171 19.52 -0.11 18.49
N SER A 172 20.76 -0.62 18.57
CA SER A 172 21.86 -0.15 17.72
C SER A 172 21.59 -0.40 16.24
N GLN A 173 21.05 -1.57 15.88
CA GLN A 173 20.67 -1.86 14.50
C GLN A 173 19.56 -0.94 14.00
N ALA A 174 18.56 -0.66 14.84
CA ALA A 174 17.47 0.25 14.51
C ALA A 174 17.96 1.71 14.35
N MET A 175 18.89 2.17 15.20
CA MET A 175 19.51 3.49 15.05
C MET A 175 20.32 3.57 13.76
N ASN A 176 21.17 2.57 13.47
CA ASN A 176 21.95 2.55 12.23
C ASN A 176 21.05 2.56 10.99
N ALA A 177 19.98 1.74 10.99
CA ALA A 177 19.02 1.71 9.89
C ALA A 177 18.27 3.04 9.74
N LEU A 178 18.00 3.75 10.84
CA LEU A 178 17.39 5.08 10.80
C LEU A 178 18.34 6.13 10.23
N ASP A 179 19.62 6.08 10.61
CA ASP A 179 20.66 6.97 10.08
C ASP A 179 20.85 6.74 8.57
N GLU A 180 20.98 5.48 8.13
CA GLU A 180 21.04 5.10 6.71
C GLU A 180 19.80 5.60 5.94
N LYS A 181 18.60 5.43 6.53
CA LYS A 181 17.36 5.94 5.95
C LYS A 181 17.40 7.46 5.81
N CYS A 182 17.84 8.19 6.84
CA CYS A 182 17.94 9.64 6.79
C CYS A 182 18.97 10.12 5.75
N GLU A 183 20.10 9.44 5.61
CA GLU A 183 21.08 9.73 4.56
C GLU A 183 20.50 9.50 3.16
N ALA A 184 19.80 8.38 2.96
CA ALA A 184 19.12 8.08 1.70
C ALA A 184 18.01 9.11 1.37
N GLU A 185 17.21 9.53 2.35
CA GLU A 185 16.18 10.56 2.17
C GLU A 185 16.79 11.92 1.78
N ARG A 186 17.92 12.31 2.40
CA ARG A 186 18.64 13.54 2.01
C ARG A 186 19.17 13.43 0.58
N ALA A 187 19.84 12.33 0.25
CA ALA A 187 20.38 12.10 -1.09
C ALA A 187 19.28 12.13 -2.16
N LEU A 188 18.11 11.54 -1.87
CA LEU A 188 16.95 11.57 -2.76
C LEU A 188 16.43 13.00 -2.97
N THR A 189 16.34 13.79 -1.88
CA THR A 189 15.90 15.19 -1.95
C THR A 189 16.85 16.04 -2.77
N ASP A 190 18.16 15.84 -2.62
CA ASP A 190 19.17 16.56 -3.38
C ASP A 190 19.16 16.18 -4.87
N LEU A 191 18.99 14.88 -5.17
CA LEU A 191 18.78 14.39 -6.55
C LEU A 191 17.54 15.01 -7.19
N GLN A 192 16.42 15.09 -6.47
CA GLN A 192 15.20 15.73 -6.96
C GLN A 192 15.41 17.22 -7.26
N LYS A 193 16.13 17.95 -6.39
CA LYS A 193 16.48 19.35 -6.64
C LYS A 193 17.35 19.50 -7.88
N MET A 194 18.43 18.72 -7.98
CA MET A 194 19.31 18.74 -9.15
C MET A 194 18.56 18.41 -10.44
N GLN A 195 17.64 17.45 -10.40
CA GLN A 195 16.79 17.11 -11.55
C GLN A 195 15.87 18.26 -11.92
N GLY A 196 15.24 18.91 -10.94
CA GLY A 196 14.40 20.10 -11.15
C GLY A 196 15.20 21.25 -11.77
N ASP A 197 16.37 21.57 -11.21
CA ASP A 197 17.26 22.62 -11.71
C ASP A 197 17.74 22.31 -13.14
N GLN A 198 18.05 21.04 -13.43
CA GLN A 198 18.46 20.61 -14.77
C GLN A 198 17.31 20.65 -15.79
N GLN A 199 16.09 20.31 -15.37
CA GLN A 199 14.88 20.46 -16.21
C GLN A 199 14.59 21.94 -16.50
N HIS A 200 14.65 22.81 -15.49
CA HIS A 200 14.50 24.26 -15.68
C HIS A 200 15.58 24.81 -16.60
N ALA A 201 16.85 24.46 -16.39
CA ALA A 201 17.93 24.89 -17.28
C ALA A 201 17.79 24.37 -18.72
N MET A 202 17.20 23.18 -18.93
CA MET A 202 16.87 22.70 -20.27
C MET A 202 15.70 23.47 -20.89
N GLN A 203 14.65 23.72 -20.12
CA GLN A 203 13.50 24.52 -20.55
C GLN A 203 13.91 25.95 -20.92
N ASP A 204 14.73 26.61 -20.10
CA ASP A 204 15.24 27.95 -20.37
C ASP A 204 16.09 27.99 -21.65
N LYS A 205 16.92 26.97 -21.89
CA LYS A 205 17.68 26.83 -23.14
C LYS A 205 16.77 26.61 -24.35
N GLU A 206 15.69 25.86 -24.19
CA GLU A 206 14.72 25.63 -25.26
C GLU A 206 13.92 26.90 -25.56
N ILE A 207 13.49 27.63 -24.53
CA ILE A 207 12.83 28.94 -24.65
C ILE A 207 13.75 29.93 -25.37
N SER A 208 15.00 30.08 -24.93
CA SER A 208 15.97 30.98 -25.57
C SER A 208 16.20 30.62 -27.05
N ARG A 209 16.28 29.33 -27.40
CA ARG A 209 16.37 28.89 -28.81
C ARG A 209 15.12 29.22 -29.61
N LEU A 210 13.94 29.07 -29.01
CA LEU A 210 12.68 29.44 -29.65
C LEU A 210 12.60 30.96 -29.85
N GLU A 211 13.01 31.75 -28.87
CA GLU A 211 13.10 33.21 -28.97
C GLU A 211 14.05 33.63 -30.11
N ASP A 212 15.23 33.04 -30.21
CA ASP A 212 16.18 33.28 -31.31
C ASP A 212 15.57 32.93 -32.67
N THR A 213 14.84 31.81 -32.75
CA THR A 213 14.17 31.37 -33.99
C THR A 213 13.04 32.32 -34.39
N VAL A 214 12.26 32.78 -33.40
CA VAL A 214 11.17 33.75 -33.62
C VAL A 214 11.75 35.10 -34.06
N ALA A 215 12.84 35.56 -33.43
CA ALA A 215 13.52 36.79 -33.81
C ALA A 215 14.06 36.70 -35.25
N ALA A 216 14.72 35.60 -35.60
CA ALA A 216 15.20 35.36 -36.98
C ALA A 216 14.04 35.33 -37.99
N MET A 217 12.91 34.70 -37.63
CA MET A 217 11.71 34.66 -38.46
C MET A 217 11.10 36.05 -38.65
N GLN A 218 11.03 36.87 -37.60
CA GLN A 218 10.57 38.26 -37.68
C GLN A 218 11.45 39.11 -38.60
N ILE A 219 12.78 39.01 -38.47
CA ILE A 219 13.72 39.71 -39.35
C ILE A 219 13.52 39.29 -40.82
N ASN A 220 13.40 37.98 -41.07
CA ASN A 220 13.16 37.47 -42.42
C ASN A 220 11.80 37.92 -42.99
N PHE A 221 10.76 37.96 -42.15
CA PHE A 221 9.45 38.44 -42.55
C PHE A 221 9.49 39.92 -42.90
N GLU A 222 10.10 40.77 -42.08
CA GLU A 222 10.25 42.20 -42.33
C GLU A 222 11.09 42.49 -43.58
N LYS A 223 12.17 41.73 -43.79
CA LYS A 223 12.97 41.78 -45.02
C LYS A 223 12.17 41.38 -46.26
N THR A 224 11.34 40.34 -46.15
CA THR A 224 10.48 39.89 -47.26
C THR A 224 9.40 40.93 -47.57
N LEU A 225 8.79 41.51 -46.54
CA LEU A 225 7.77 42.54 -46.67
C LEU A 225 8.33 43.81 -47.31
N SER A 226 9.50 44.28 -46.87
CA SER A 226 10.17 45.44 -47.45
C SER A 226 10.60 45.19 -48.90
N THR A 227 11.14 44.01 -49.21
CA THR A 227 11.50 43.63 -50.59
C THR A 227 10.26 43.56 -51.48
N SER A 228 9.16 42.97 -51.00
CA SER A 228 7.89 42.93 -51.74
C SER A 228 7.27 44.32 -51.92
N SER A 229 7.40 45.21 -50.94
CA SER A 229 6.91 46.58 -51.04
C SER A 229 7.74 47.38 -52.06
N ALA A 230 9.07 47.19 -52.06
CA ALA A 230 9.97 47.79 -53.03
C ALA A 230 9.66 47.32 -54.46
N SER A 231 9.51 46.02 -54.67
CA SER A 231 9.16 45.47 -55.99
C SER A 231 7.76 45.91 -56.44
N GLN A 232 6.78 45.99 -55.54
CA GLN A 232 5.46 46.55 -55.84
C GLN A 232 5.56 48.01 -56.30
N LYS A 233 6.40 48.83 -55.63
CA LYS A 233 6.63 50.22 -56.00
C LYS A 233 7.34 50.36 -57.34
N GLU A 234 8.33 49.52 -57.63
CA GLU A 234 9.01 49.47 -58.93
C GLU A 234 8.04 49.08 -60.06
N LEU A 235 7.18 48.09 -59.83
CA LEU A 235 6.16 47.67 -60.80
C LEU A 235 5.15 48.80 -61.04
N GLN A 236 4.72 49.49 -59.99
CA GLN A 236 3.84 50.65 -60.09
C GLN A 236 4.50 51.79 -60.89
N ASN A 237 5.77 52.10 -60.63
CA ASN A 237 6.51 53.11 -61.38
C ASN A 237 6.65 52.74 -62.87
N SER A 238 6.97 51.48 -63.14
CA SER A 238 7.08 50.95 -64.51
C SER A 238 5.73 51.02 -65.24
N LEU A 239 4.63 50.70 -64.56
CA LEU A 239 3.28 50.81 -65.10
C LEU A 239 2.91 52.26 -65.42
N VAL A 240 3.25 53.21 -64.55
CA VAL A 240 3.06 54.65 -64.80
C VAL A 240 3.88 55.11 -66.00
N SER A 241 5.15 54.70 -66.08
CA SER A 241 6.01 55.03 -67.22
C SER A 241 5.48 54.45 -68.54
N ALA A 242 5.06 53.18 -68.54
CA ALA A 242 4.45 52.55 -69.71
C ALA A 242 3.15 53.25 -70.13
N LYS A 243 2.33 53.70 -69.15
CA LYS A 243 1.12 54.47 -69.42
C LYS A 243 1.44 55.83 -70.06
N HIS A 244 2.47 56.55 -69.59
CA HIS A 244 2.90 57.80 -70.21
C HIS A 244 3.42 57.59 -71.63
N GLU A 245 4.21 56.54 -71.86
CA GLU A 245 4.72 56.22 -73.19
C GLU A 245 3.59 55.83 -74.15
N LEU A 246 2.60 55.06 -73.67
CA LEU A 246 1.41 54.72 -74.44
C LEU A 246 0.61 55.97 -74.82
N LEU A 247 0.41 56.90 -73.88
CA LEU A 247 -0.22 58.20 -74.19
C LEU A 247 0.56 58.97 -75.25
N ARG A 248 1.89 59.01 -75.13
CA ARG A 248 2.77 59.69 -76.10
C ARG A 248 2.65 59.09 -77.50
N VAL A 249 2.65 57.77 -77.60
CA VAL A 249 2.46 57.05 -78.88
C VAL A 249 1.06 57.32 -79.43
N GLN A 250 0.03 57.33 -78.57
CA GLN A 250 -1.34 57.64 -78.96
C GLN A 250 -1.46 59.07 -79.52
N ASP A 251 -0.80 60.06 -78.90
CA ASP A 251 -0.76 61.44 -79.39
C ASP A 251 0.00 61.56 -80.72
N GLN A 252 1.14 60.85 -80.85
CA GLN A 252 1.89 60.78 -82.11
C GLN A 252 1.07 60.13 -83.22
N LEU A 253 0.32 59.07 -82.91
CA LEU A 253 -0.58 58.41 -83.85
C LEU A 253 -1.67 59.37 -84.31
N ALA A 254 -2.32 60.09 -83.39
CA ALA A 254 -3.35 61.08 -83.72
C ALA A 254 -2.81 62.23 -84.61
N LEU A 255 -1.56 62.65 -84.38
CA LEU A 255 -0.87 63.63 -85.23
C LEU A 255 -0.57 63.05 -86.62
N ALA A 256 -0.05 61.83 -86.69
CA ALA A 256 0.25 61.14 -87.94
C ALA A 256 -1.03 60.89 -88.76
N GLU A 257 -2.14 60.53 -88.11
CA GLU A 257 -3.46 60.40 -88.73
C GLU A 257 -3.92 61.75 -89.31
N LYS A 258 -3.79 62.85 -88.56
CA LYS A 258 -4.08 64.20 -89.07
C LYS A 258 -3.22 64.58 -90.27
N GLU A 259 -1.92 64.28 -90.23
CA GLU A 259 -1.02 64.55 -91.35
C GLU A 259 -1.35 63.69 -92.57
N LEU A 260 -1.69 62.41 -92.36
CA LEU A 260 -2.11 61.51 -93.43
C LEU A 260 -3.41 62.01 -94.06
N ASP A 261 -4.39 62.43 -93.26
CA ASP A 261 -5.63 63.06 -93.73
C ASP A 261 -5.34 64.31 -94.57
N LYS A 262 -4.41 65.15 -94.11
CA LYS A 262 -3.97 66.34 -94.85
C LYS A 262 -3.30 65.98 -96.17
N LYS A 263 -2.42 64.97 -96.19
CA LYS A 263 -1.78 64.46 -97.42
C LYS A 263 -2.81 63.81 -98.35
N PHE A 264 -3.77 63.06 -97.82
CA PHE A 264 -4.87 62.46 -98.57
C PHE A 264 -5.72 63.53 -99.27
N GLN A 265 -6.08 64.60 -98.57
CA GLN A 265 -6.77 65.76 -99.16
C GLN A 265 -5.94 66.45 -100.26
N GLN A 266 -4.61 66.33 -100.21
CA GLN A 266 -3.71 66.87 -101.21
C GLN A 266 -3.45 65.92 -102.39
N THR A 267 -3.86 64.65 -102.33
CA THR A 267 -3.64 63.70 -103.42
C THR A 267 -4.42 64.12 -104.68
N ALA A 268 -3.80 63.96 -105.85
CA ALA A 268 -4.38 64.33 -107.15
C ALA A 268 -5.75 63.68 -107.40
N ALA A 269 -5.95 62.43 -106.96
CA ALA A 269 -7.23 61.74 -107.04
C ALA A 269 -8.34 62.45 -106.22
N TYR A 270 -8.05 62.86 -104.98
CA TYR A 270 -9.00 63.59 -104.13
C TYR A 270 -9.24 65.01 -104.64
N ARG A 271 -8.20 65.73 -105.09
CA ARG A 271 -8.35 67.04 -105.73
C ARG A 271 -9.18 66.98 -107.00
N ASN A 272 -8.94 66.02 -107.89
CA ASN A 272 -9.75 65.81 -109.08
C ASN A 272 -11.21 65.50 -108.71
N MET A 273 -11.45 64.65 -107.71
CA MET A 273 -12.81 64.36 -107.23
C MET A 273 -13.49 65.62 -106.66
N LYS A 274 -12.77 66.41 -105.86
CA LYS A 274 -13.26 67.69 -105.31
C LYS A 274 -13.52 68.73 -106.40
N GLU A 275 -12.69 68.78 -107.43
CA GLU A 275 -12.86 69.68 -108.58
C GLU A 275 -14.02 69.25 -109.48
N ILE A 276 -14.23 67.94 -109.71
CA ILE A 276 -15.42 67.41 -110.40
C ILE A 276 -16.69 67.75 -109.62
N LEU A 277 -16.69 67.54 -108.30
CA LEU A 277 -17.80 67.93 -107.42
C LEU A 277 -18.05 69.45 -107.43
N GLY A 278 -16.98 70.25 -107.41
CA GLY A 278 -17.05 71.71 -107.55
C GLY A 278 -17.67 72.14 -108.87
N LYS A 279 -17.15 71.62 -110.00
CA LYS A 279 -17.68 71.88 -111.34
C LYS A 279 -19.14 71.46 -111.47
N LYS A 280 -19.54 70.29 -110.93
CA LYS A 280 -20.94 69.87 -110.92
C LYS A 280 -21.82 70.82 -110.08
N ASN A 281 -21.32 71.30 -108.94
CA ASN A 281 -22.03 72.29 -108.12
C ASN A 281 -22.14 73.66 -108.80
N ASP A 282 -21.10 74.10 -109.49
CA ASP A 282 -21.12 75.36 -110.25
C ASP A 282 -22.03 75.24 -111.48
N GLN A 283 -22.04 74.09 -112.16
CA GLN A 283 -23.04 73.77 -113.19
C GLN A 283 -24.46 73.83 -112.63
N ILE A 284 -24.71 73.28 -111.43
CA ILE A 284 -26.00 73.40 -110.75
C ILE A 284 -26.33 74.88 -110.42
N LYS A 285 -25.36 75.67 -109.95
CA LYS A 285 -25.55 77.11 -109.69
C LYS A 285 -25.83 77.91 -110.96
N ASP A 286 -25.15 77.62 -112.06
CA ASP A 286 -25.37 78.28 -113.35
C ASP A 286 -26.70 77.88 -113.98
N LEU A 287 -27.09 76.61 -113.87
CA LEU A 287 -28.44 76.16 -114.23
C LEU A 287 -29.49 76.89 -113.39
N ARG A 288 -29.26 77.07 -112.07
CA ARG A 288 -30.12 77.89 -111.20
C ARG A 288 -30.14 79.36 -111.62
N LYS A 289 -28.99 79.99 -111.95
CA LYS A 289 -28.91 81.40 -112.40
C LYS A 289 -29.54 81.62 -113.78
N ARG A 290 -29.43 80.68 -114.71
CA ARG A 290 -30.15 80.72 -116.00
C ARG A 290 -31.67 80.57 -115.79
N LEU A 291 -32.09 79.69 -114.89
CA LEU A 291 -33.48 79.62 -114.42
C LEU A 291 -33.96 80.92 -113.77
N GLN A 292 -33.06 81.66 -113.10
CA GLN A 292 -33.37 82.93 -112.45
C GLN A 292 -33.40 84.12 -113.43
N ARG A 293 -32.57 84.14 -114.47
CA ARG A 293 -32.63 85.14 -115.56
C ARG A 293 -33.85 84.98 -116.45
N LEU A 294 -34.28 83.73 -116.70
CA LEU A 294 -35.61 83.42 -117.26
C LEU A 294 -36.76 83.93 -116.38
N LYS A 295 -36.50 84.42 -115.15
CA LYS A 295 -37.51 84.95 -114.23
C LYS A 295 -37.38 86.45 -113.91
N HIS A 296 -36.30 87.17 -114.26
CA HIS A 296 -36.02 88.45 -113.60
C HIS A 296 -36.30 89.76 -114.35
N SER A 297 -36.14 89.90 -115.68
CA SER A 297 -36.13 91.29 -116.19
C SER A 297 -36.30 91.43 -117.71
N HIS A 298 -37.46 91.21 -118.33
CA HIS A 298 -38.82 91.23 -117.78
C HIS A 298 -39.23 92.47 -116.97
N LEU A 299 -38.39 93.53 -116.79
CA LEU A 299 -38.69 94.64 -115.86
C LEU A 299 -38.12 96.07 -116.09
N THR A 300 -37.25 96.42 -117.07
CA THR A 300 -36.82 97.83 -117.30
C THR A 300 -36.27 98.03 -118.72
N GLY A 301 -36.70 98.93 -119.61
CA GLY A 301 -37.59 100.11 -119.51
C GLY A 301 -36.79 101.43 -119.38
N THR A 302 -37.08 102.40 -120.26
CA THR A 302 -36.90 103.89 -120.15
C THR A 302 -35.50 104.55 -120.18
N GLU A 303 -35.02 105.04 -121.33
CA GLU A 303 -34.98 106.45 -121.79
C GLU A 303 -34.01 106.66 -122.99
N LYS A 304 -34.54 107.31 -124.04
CA LYS A 304 -34.00 107.72 -125.36
C LYS A 304 -33.48 106.66 -126.33
#